data_AF-A0A7W3QPN6-F1
#
_entry.id   AF-A0A7W3QPN6-F1
#
_cell.length_a   1.000
_cell.length_b   1.000
_cell.length_c   1.000
_cell.angle_alpha   90.00
_cell.angle_beta   90.00
_cell.angle_gamma   90.00
#
_symmetry.space_group_name_H-M   'P 1'
#
loop_
_entity.id
_entity.type
_entity.pdbx_description
1 polymer ?
#
loop_
_entity_poly.entity_id
_entity_poly.type
_entity_poly.pdbx_seq_one_letter_code
_entity_poly.pdbx_strand_id
1 'polypeptide(L)'
;MELNLDLRLPRDAASVPAVRRLLDAALQALGVEETIRGDIELMLSEACGNVIRHAQAGDDYTVRVTILGERCVIKVIDSGQGFDPARAEGEAAGESDGRAEHGRGMMIMRTLADDVRFRSFPESGALVALEKHLRYGPGSLGGQLHVDESNGLSSRVRSMNGTDSDLEEFATRLFDMARTGQTGPLAAYVDAGVPPNLSNEKGDTLLMLAAYHGQAETVRALAERGADPERSNDRGQRPLAGAVFKKEPEVVRVLLDVGADPWAGEPSAADTARMFGHSEFLAWFEERAPRG
;
A
#
# COMPACT_ATOMS: atom_id res chain seq x y z
N MET A 1 7.40 0.07 -17.69
CA MET A 1 6.60 -1.09 -18.14
C MET A 1 5.48 -1.36 -17.15
N GLU A 2 4.26 -1.55 -17.65
CA GLU A 2 3.10 -1.95 -16.85
C GLU A 2 2.48 -3.23 -17.42
N LEU A 3 2.17 -4.19 -16.54
CA LEU A 3 1.45 -5.42 -16.88
C LEU A 3 0.30 -5.61 -15.90
N ASN A 4 -0.91 -5.78 -16.43
CA ASN A 4 -2.11 -6.04 -15.67
C ASN A 4 -2.70 -7.41 -16.03
N LEU A 5 -2.96 -8.24 -15.02
CA LEU A 5 -3.62 -9.53 -15.12
C LEU A 5 -4.86 -9.52 -14.24
N ASP A 6 -6.04 -9.66 -14.83
CA ASP A 6 -7.32 -9.69 -14.11
C ASP A 6 -8.03 -11.04 -14.39
N LEU A 7 -8.19 -11.84 -13.35
CA LEU A 7 -8.73 -13.20 -13.43
C LEU A 7 -9.95 -13.33 -12.51
N ARG A 8 -11.12 -13.44 -13.12
CA ARG A 8 -12.35 -13.84 -12.42
C ARG A 8 -12.47 -15.36 -12.45
N LEU A 9 -12.53 -15.97 -11.27
CA LEU A 9 -12.34 -17.39 -11.09
C LEU A 9 -13.48 -17.98 -10.26
N PRO A 10 -13.93 -19.20 -10.58
CA PRO A 10 -14.80 -19.94 -9.67
C PRO A 10 -14.02 -20.27 -8.40
N ARG A 11 -14.69 -20.31 -7.24
CA ARG A 11 -14.09 -20.74 -5.97
C ARG A 11 -13.92 -22.27 -5.90
N ASP A 12 -13.12 -22.80 -6.81
CA ASP A 12 -12.73 -24.20 -6.91
C ASP A 12 -11.24 -24.32 -6.53
N ALA A 13 -10.85 -25.32 -5.75
CA ALA A 13 -9.43 -25.57 -5.45
C ALA A 13 -8.57 -25.72 -6.72
N ALA A 14 -9.16 -26.15 -7.85
CA ALA A 14 -8.50 -26.22 -9.14
C ALA A 14 -8.16 -24.85 -9.78
N SER A 15 -8.79 -23.75 -9.33
CA SER A 15 -8.47 -22.39 -9.80
C SER A 15 -7.10 -21.91 -9.28
N VAL A 16 -6.70 -22.30 -8.07
CA VAL A 16 -5.44 -21.84 -7.46
C VAL A 16 -4.20 -22.26 -8.28
N PRO A 17 -4.04 -23.52 -8.70
CA PRO A 17 -2.96 -23.91 -9.60
C PRO A 17 -3.01 -23.19 -10.96
N ALA A 18 -4.18 -22.81 -11.46
CA ALA A 18 -4.31 -22.11 -12.73
C ALA A 18 -3.76 -20.69 -12.65
N VAL A 19 -4.12 -19.93 -11.60
CA VAL A 19 -3.59 -18.57 -11.36
C VAL A 19 -2.08 -18.62 -11.15
N ARG A 20 -1.58 -19.57 -10.35
CA ARG A 20 -0.13 -19.74 -10.12
C ARG A 20 0.62 -19.91 -11.43
N ARG A 21 0.18 -20.83 -12.29
CA ARG A 21 0.84 -21.08 -13.58
C ARG A 21 0.81 -19.85 -14.50
N LEU A 22 -0.30 -19.13 -14.54
CA LEU A 22 -0.43 -17.93 -15.37
C LEU A 22 0.50 -16.81 -14.88
N LEU A 23 0.52 -16.55 -13.57
CA LEU A 23 1.37 -15.53 -12.98
C LEU A 23 2.85 -15.91 -13.07
N ASP A 24 3.21 -17.16 -12.78
CA ASP A 24 4.58 -17.64 -12.89
C ASP A 24 5.10 -17.55 -14.33
N ALA A 25 4.30 -17.96 -15.32
CA ALA A 25 4.67 -17.83 -16.73
C ALA A 25 4.91 -16.36 -17.13
N ALA A 26 4.08 -15.43 -16.63
CA ALA A 26 4.26 -14.01 -16.88
C ALA A 26 5.55 -13.47 -16.24
N LEU A 27 5.79 -13.78 -14.95
CA LEU A 27 7.01 -13.37 -14.24
C LEU A 27 8.27 -13.99 -14.85
N GLN A 28 8.19 -15.24 -15.31
CA GLN A 28 9.28 -15.93 -16.02
C GLN A 28 9.60 -15.26 -17.34
N ALA A 29 8.57 -14.89 -18.12
CA ALA A 29 8.75 -14.17 -19.38
C ALA A 29 9.39 -12.80 -19.17
N LEU A 30 9.08 -12.13 -18.05
CA LEU A 30 9.75 -10.89 -17.63
C LEU A 30 11.17 -11.12 -17.09
N GLY A 31 11.55 -12.38 -16.83
CA GLY A 31 12.85 -12.75 -16.27
C GLY A 31 13.04 -12.33 -14.82
N VAL A 32 11.97 -12.36 -14.03
CA VAL A 32 12.03 -12.21 -12.57
C VAL A 32 12.79 -13.37 -11.95
N GLU A 33 13.64 -13.08 -10.96
CA GLU A 33 14.41 -14.09 -10.22
C GLU A 33 13.52 -15.22 -9.67
N GLU A 34 13.99 -16.46 -9.80
CA GLU A 34 13.24 -17.67 -9.42
C GLU A 34 12.82 -17.69 -7.94
N THR A 35 13.67 -17.16 -7.05
CA THR A 35 13.36 -17.04 -5.62
C THR A 35 12.16 -16.13 -5.37
N ILE A 36 12.08 -14.99 -6.06
CA ILE A 36 10.96 -14.04 -5.94
C ILE A 36 9.70 -14.63 -6.57
N ARG A 37 9.81 -15.35 -7.68
CA ARG A 37 8.68 -16.07 -8.28
C ARG A 37 8.12 -17.12 -7.31
N GLY A 38 8.99 -17.88 -6.64
CA GLY A 38 8.61 -18.84 -5.61
C GLY A 38 7.91 -18.20 -4.41
N ASP A 39 8.42 -17.06 -3.92
CA ASP A 39 7.77 -16.28 -2.86
C ASP A 39 6.35 -15.86 -3.27
N ILE A 40 6.20 -15.29 -4.46
CA ILE A 40 4.92 -14.84 -5.02
C ILE A 40 3.94 -16.00 -5.17
N GLU A 41 4.40 -17.13 -5.69
CA GLU A 41 3.59 -18.33 -5.87
C GLU A 41 3.05 -18.86 -4.53
N LEU A 42 3.89 -18.89 -3.51
CA LEU A 42 3.52 -19.33 -2.18
C LEU A 42 2.53 -18.36 -1.51
N MET A 43 2.77 -17.05 -1.58
CA MET A 43 1.85 -16.03 -1.07
C MET A 43 0.48 -16.07 -1.75
N LEU A 44 0.47 -16.16 -3.08
CA LEU A 44 -0.75 -16.24 -3.87
C LEU A 44 -1.56 -17.50 -3.53
N SER A 45 -0.89 -18.63 -3.29
CA SER A 45 -1.53 -19.88 -2.89
C SER A 45 -2.25 -19.75 -1.57
N GLU A 46 -1.61 -19.13 -0.58
CA GLU A 46 -2.19 -18.90 0.75
C GLU A 46 -3.37 -17.91 0.68
N ALA A 47 -3.23 -16.82 -0.09
CA ALA A 47 -4.28 -15.83 -0.25
C ALA A 47 -5.54 -16.41 -0.94
N CYS A 48 -5.36 -17.13 -2.05
CA CYS A 48 -6.48 -17.76 -2.75
C CYS A 48 -7.09 -18.91 -1.93
N GLY A 49 -6.25 -19.72 -1.27
CA GLY A 49 -6.70 -20.82 -0.43
C GLY A 49 -7.55 -20.34 0.75
N ASN A 50 -7.23 -19.19 1.33
CA ASN A 50 -8.05 -18.57 2.37
C ASN A 50 -9.42 -18.13 1.86
N VAL A 51 -9.50 -17.53 0.66
CA VAL A 51 -10.78 -17.12 0.06
C VAL A 51 -11.68 -18.33 -0.26
N ILE A 52 -11.09 -19.45 -0.68
CA ILE A 52 -11.84 -20.68 -0.98
C ILE A 52 -12.36 -21.37 0.30
N ARG A 53 -11.56 -21.41 1.37
CA ARG A 53 -11.94 -22.08 2.64
C ARG A 53 -13.11 -21.42 3.37
N HIS A 54 -13.34 -20.12 3.15
CA HIS A 54 -14.39 -19.34 3.85
C HIS A 54 -15.63 -19.03 3.01
N ALA A 55 -15.76 -19.64 1.83
CA ALA A 55 -16.82 -19.35 0.89
C ALA A 55 -18.12 -20.13 1.16
N GLN A 56 -19.28 -19.51 0.89
CA GLN A 56 -20.53 -20.26 0.65
C GLN A 56 -20.62 -20.69 -0.83
N ALA A 57 -21.38 -21.76 -1.11
CA ALA A 57 -21.46 -22.36 -2.45
C ALA A 57 -22.16 -21.42 -3.46
N GLY A 58 -21.47 -21.06 -4.54
CA GLY A 58 -22.03 -20.31 -5.68
C GLY A 58 -21.30 -19.03 -6.07
N ASP A 59 -20.33 -18.59 -5.26
CA ASP A 59 -19.63 -17.33 -5.48
C ASP A 59 -18.36 -17.48 -6.34
N ASP A 60 -17.97 -16.40 -7.02
CA ASP A 60 -16.67 -16.24 -7.67
C ASP A 60 -15.70 -15.43 -6.81
N TYR A 61 -14.45 -15.36 -7.23
CA TYR A 61 -13.45 -14.44 -6.68
C TYR A 61 -12.56 -13.90 -7.80
N THR A 62 -11.97 -12.73 -7.58
CA THR A 62 -11.11 -12.06 -8.56
C THR A 62 -9.69 -11.97 -8.04
N VAL A 63 -8.72 -12.36 -8.87
CA VAL A 63 -7.31 -12.11 -8.64
C VAL A 63 -6.85 -11.06 -9.64
N ARG A 64 -6.42 -9.91 -9.12
CA ARG A 64 -5.81 -8.84 -9.92
C ARG A 64 -4.34 -8.73 -9.57
N VAL A 65 -3.48 -8.84 -10.58
CA VAL A 65 -2.03 -8.64 -10.44
C VAL A 65 -1.60 -7.48 -11.31
N THR A 66 -0.89 -6.53 -10.71
CA THR A 66 -0.32 -5.37 -11.39
C THR A 66 1.19 -5.39 -11.18
N ILE A 67 1.95 -5.36 -12.27
CA ILE A 67 3.40 -5.20 -12.24
C ILE A 67 3.74 -3.84 -12.83
N LEU A 68 4.36 -2.98 -12.02
CA LEU A 68 4.82 -1.66 -12.43
C LEU A 68 6.31 -1.52 -12.09
N GLY A 69 7.15 -1.50 -13.13
CA GLY A 69 8.61 -1.51 -12.95
C GLY A 69 9.05 -2.70 -12.09
N GLU A 70 9.66 -2.42 -10.95
CA GLU A 70 10.11 -3.43 -9.98
C GLU A 70 9.08 -3.75 -8.87
N ARG A 71 7.79 -3.42 -9.05
CA ARG A 71 6.76 -3.70 -8.02
C ARG A 71 5.68 -4.61 -8.57
N CYS A 72 5.35 -5.66 -7.82
CA CYS A 72 4.24 -6.57 -8.07
C CYS A 72 3.20 -6.43 -6.95
N VAL A 73 1.97 -6.06 -7.31
CA VAL A 73 0.85 -5.92 -6.39
C VAL A 73 -0.20 -6.96 -6.75
N ILE A 74 -0.54 -7.82 -5.81
CA ILE A 74 -1.54 -8.89 -5.94
C ILE A 74 -2.72 -8.54 -5.07
N LYS A 75 -3.91 -8.48 -5.65
CA LYS A 75 -5.19 -8.25 -4.97
C LYS A 75 -6.07 -9.47 -5.18
N VAL A 76 -6.42 -10.15 -4.10
CA VAL A 76 -7.41 -11.23 -4.10
C VAL A 76 -8.69 -10.66 -3.50
N ILE A 77 -9.73 -10.57 -4.33
CA ILE A 77 -11.03 -10.00 -4.01
C ILE A 77 -12.04 -11.15 -3.98
N ASP A 78 -12.60 -11.40 -2.83
CA ASP A 78 -13.74 -12.27 -2.64
C ASP A 78 -15.01 -11.46 -2.94
N SER A 79 -15.88 -11.92 -3.84
CA SER A 79 -17.12 -11.22 -4.24
C SER A 79 -18.34 -11.52 -3.33
N GLY A 80 -18.17 -12.36 -2.31
CA GLY A 80 -19.23 -12.84 -1.42
C GLY A 80 -19.51 -11.91 -0.24
N GLN A 81 -20.47 -12.26 0.61
CA GLN A 81 -20.79 -11.51 1.82
C GLN A 81 -19.59 -11.56 2.78
N GLY A 82 -18.86 -10.45 2.90
CA GLY A 82 -17.75 -10.13 3.82
C GLY A 82 -17.18 -11.25 4.71
N PHE A 83 -15.86 -11.43 4.66
CA PHE A 83 -15.13 -12.21 5.68
C PHE A 83 -15.25 -11.51 7.04
N ASP A 84 -15.94 -12.09 8.01
CA ASP A 84 -15.99 -11.53 9.36
C ASP A 84 -14.79 -12.04 10.20
N PRO A 85 -13.73 -11.25 10.42
CA PRO A 85 -12.60 -11.69 11.26
C PRO A 85 -13.04 -11.97 12.71
N ALA A 86 -14.14 -11.35 13.18
CA ALA A 86 -14.65 -11.58 14.53
C ALA A 86 -15.41 -12.92 14.66
N ARG A 87 -15.95 -13.47 13.56
CA ARG A 87 -16.52 -14.83 13.54
C ARG A 87 -15.44 -15.91 13.62
N ALA A 88 -14.27 -15.68 13.01
CA ALA A 88 -13.12 -16.58 13.13
C ALA A 88 -12.51 -16.57 14.55
N GLU A 89 -12.68 -15.47 15.29
CA GLU A 89 -12.29 -15.38 16.70
C GLU A 89 -13.39 -15.88 17.67
N GLY A 90 -14.65 -15.84 17.26
CA GLY A 90 -15.83 -16.21 18.05
C GLY A 90 -16.16 -17.70 18.11
N GLU A 91 -15.68 -18.53 17.18
CA GLU A 91 -15.78 -20.00 17.22
C GLU A 91 -14.67 -20.62 18.09
N ALA A 92 -14.27 -19.93 19.17
CA ALA A 92 -13.20 -20.31 20.08
C ALA A 92 -13.57 -21.43 21.08
N ALA A 93 -14.77 -22.00 20.99
CA ALA A 93 -15.27 -23.02 21.91
C ALA A 93 -15.93 -24.20 21.17
N GLY A 94 -15.17 -24.89 20.32
CA GLY A 94 -15.59 -26.14 19.68
C GLY A 94 -14.39 -26.84 19.04
N GLU A 95 -14.25 -28.13 19.31
CA GLU A 95 -13.08 -28.99 19.09
C GLU A 95 -12.43 -29.06 17.68
N SER A 96 -11.10 -29.15 17.71
CA SER A 96 -10.17 -29.97 16.88
C SER A 96 -9.74 -29.51 15.45
N ASP A 97 -8.40 -29.50 15.30
CA ASP A 97 -7.56 -29.62 14.09
C ASP A 97 -7.41 -28.44 13.09
N GLY A 98 -8.33 -27.47 13.03
CA GLY A 98 -8.25 -26.38 12.01
C GLY A 98 -7.43 -25.12 12.36
N ARG A 99 -7.02 -24.95 13.63
CA ARG A 99 -6.51 -23.67 14.17
C ARG A 99 -5.03 -23.40 13.86
N ALA A 100 -4.23 -24.44 13.65
CA ALA A 100 -2.79 -24.32 13.38
C ALA A 100 -2.50 -23.90 11.93
N GLU A 101 -3.35 -24.29 10.97
CA GLU A 101 -3.15 -23.97 9.55
C GLU A 101 -3.52 -22.52 9.21
N HIS A 102 -4.51 -21.96 9.91
CA HIS A 102 -4.98 -20.58 9.70
C HIS A 102 -3.93 -19.52 10.02
N GLY A 103 -3.17 -19.71 11.11
CA GLY A 103 -2.06 -18.83 11.47
C GLY A 103 -0.84 -19.00 10.56
N ARG A 104 -0.62 -20.21 10.03
CA ARG A 104 0.53 -20.54 9.16
C ARG A 104 0.47 -19.78 7.84
N GLY A 105 -0.69 -19.76 7.16
CA GLY A 105 -0.84 -19.05 5.89
C GLY A 105 -0.62 -17.54 6.03
N MET A 106 -1.11 -16.95 7.12
CA MET A 106 -0.87 -15.53 7.45
C MET A 106 0.59 -15.22 7.74
N MET A 107 1.28 -16.10 8.48
CA MET A 107 2.70 -15.94 8.79
C MET A 107 3.54 -15.99 7.51
N ILE A 108 3.25 -16.94 6.62
CA ILE A 108 3.91 -17.08 5.31
C ILE A 108 3.73 -15.79 4.49
N MET A 109 2.51 -15.28 4.36
CA MET A 109 2.27 -14.05 3.58
C MET A 109 3.02 -12.84 4.16
N ARG A 110 3.03 -12.67 5.48
CA ARG A 110 3.74 -11.56 6.13
C ARG A 110 5.26 -11.67 6.08
N THR A 111 5.80 -12.89 6.05
CA THR A 111 7.24 -13.11 5.95
C THR A 111 7.77 -12.87 4.55
N LEU A 112 6.95 -13.17 3.53
CA LEU A 112 7.39 -13.15 2.14
C LEU A 112 7.05 -11.84 1.41
N ALA A 113 5.98 -11.16 1.80
CA ALA A 113 5.62 -9.88 1.20
C ALA A 113 6.42 -8.73 1.81
N ASP A 114 6.66 -7.69 1.03
CA ASP A 114 7.20 -6.44 1.54
C ASP A 114 6.10 -5.60 2.21
N ASP A 115 4.84 -5.75 1.77
CA ASP A 115 3.66 -5.20 2.45
C ASP A 115 2.45 -6.15 2.31
N VAL A 116 1.64 -6.25 3.37
CA VAL A 116 0.41 -7.06 3.40
C VAL A 116 -0.73 -6.27 4.01
N ARG A 117 -1.86 -6.19 3.30
CA ARG A 117 -3.07 -5.53 3.77
C ARG A 117 -4.26 -6.47 3.65
N PHE A 118 -5.03 -6.55 4.72
CA PHE A 118 -6.31 -7.26 4.76
C PHE A 118 -7.42 -6.25 4.97
N ARG A 119 -8.48 -6.33 4.16
CA ARG A 119 -9.70 -5.57 4.36
C ARG A 119 -10.89 -6.49 4.18
N SER A 120 -11.89 -6.34 5.03
CA SER A 120 -13.16 -7.00 4.84
C SER A 120 -14.26 -5.96 4.73
N PHE A 121 -15.09 -6.12 3.72
CA PHE A 121 -16.25 -5.28 3.48
C PHE A 121 -17.49 -6.13 3.75
N PRO A 122 -18.37 -5.72 4.68
CA PRO A 122 -19.57 -6.48 5.03
C PRO A 122 -20.47 -6.83 3.84
N GLU A 123 -20.47 -5.99 2.79
CA GLU A 123 -21.32 -6.15 1.60
C GLU A 123 -20.56 -6.49 0.31
N SER A 124 -19.23 -6.32 0.29
CA SER A 124 -18.40 -6.44 -0.94
C SER A 124 -17.28 -7.49 -0.83
N GLY A 125 -17.28 -8.27 0.24
CA GLY A 125 -16.36 -9.37 0.47
C GLY A 125 -14.99 -8.97 1.01
N ALA A 126 -14.05 -9.90 0.95
CA ALA A 126 -12.71 -9.76 1.54
C ALA A 126 -11.67 -9.40 0.48
N LEU A 127 -10.82 -8.43 0.77
CA LEU A 127 -9.67 -8.05 -0.03
C LEU A 127 -8.38 -8.39 0.72
N VAL A 128 -7.55 -9.22 0.11
CA VAL A 128 -6.14 -9.39 0.49
C VAL A 128 -5.28 -8.69 -0.56
N ALA A 129 -4.49 -7.70 -0.15
CA ALA A 129 -3.52 -7.04 -1.00
C ALA A 129 -2.10 -7.36 -0.51
N LEU A 130 -1.28 -7.89 -1.42
CA LEU A 130 0.10 -8.29 -1.17
C LEU A 130 1.00 -7.50 -2.12
N GLU A 131 2.09 -6.98 -1.60
CA GLU A 131 3.12 -6.31 -2.40
C GLU A 131 4.45 -7.05 -2.30
N LYS A 132 5.13 -7.18 -3.44
CA LYS A 132 6.48 -7.74 -3.53
C LYS A 132 7.32 -6.95 -4.54
N HIS A 133 8.53 -6.61 -4.13
CA HIS A 133 9.54 -6.01 -4.98
C HIS A 133 10.20 -7.09 -5.85
N LEU A 134 10.27 -6.80 -7.14
CA LEU A 134 10.81 -7.68 -8.16
C LEU A 134 12.28 -7.38 -8.39
N ARG A 135 13.06 -8.44 -8.59
CA ARG A 135 14.42 -8.34 -9.14
C ARG A 135 14.47 -9.11 -10.43
N TYR A 136 15.07 -8.47 -11.42
CA TYR A 136 15.15 -8.94 -12.78
C TYR A 136 16.54 -9.51 -13.07
N GLY A 137 16.58 -10.67 -13.72
CA GLY A 137 17.84 -11.29 -14.13
C GLY A 137 18.59 -10.41 -15.14
N PRO A 138 19.93 -10.52 -15.23
CA PRO A 138 20.72 -9.75 -16.18
C PRO A 138 20.24 -9.97 -17.62
N GLY A 139 19.95 -8.87 -18.34
CA GLY A 139 19.50 -8.94 -19.73
C GLY A 139 18.07 -9.47 -19.93
N SER A 140 17.30 -9.63 -18.85
CA SER A 140 15.88 -10.01 -18.93
C SER A 140 15.00 -8.93 -19.55
N LEU A 141 13.84 -9.33 -20.05
CA LEU A 141 12.86 -8.42 -20.65
C LEU A 141 12.41 -7.35 -19.64
N GLY A 142 12.12 -7.73 -18.40
CA GLY A 142 11.74 -6.80 -17.34
C GLY A 142 12.85 -5.82 -17.01
N GLY A 143 14.10 -6.27 -16.91
CA GLY A 143 15.25 -5.39 -16.70
C GLY A 143 15.53 -4.44 -17.86
N GLN A 144 15.28 -4.86 -19.11
CA GLN A 144 15.45 -4.03 -20.31
C GLN A 144 14.33 -2.99 -20.46
N LEU A 145 13.09 -3.37 -20.15
CA LEU A 145 11.93 -2.49 -20.16
C LEU A 145 11.85 -1.59 -18.89
N HIS A 146 12.79 -1.78 -17.96
CA HIS A 146 13.03 -0.96 -16.79
C HIS A 146 14.12 0.11 -17.03
N VAL A 147 14.75 0.17 -18.22
CA VAL A 147 15.78 1.17 -18.53
C VAL A 147 15.15 2.50 -18.95
N ASP A 148 15.28 3.50 -18.08
CA ASP A 148 15.25 4.95 -18.30
C ASP A 148 14.19 5.50 -19.29
N GLU A 149 13.07 6.01 -18.75
CA GLU A 149 12.18 6.99 -19.41
C GLU A 149 12.84 8.38 -19.58
N SER A 150 14.13 8.41 -19.90
CA SER A 150 14.92 9.64 -20.11
C SER A 150 15.19 9.93 -21.60
N ASN A 151 14.58 9.20 -22.55
CA ASN A 151 14.74 9.54 -23.97
C ASN A 151 13.59 9.04 -24.88
N GLY A 152 12.81 10.00 -25.42
CA GLY A 152 12.29 9.91 -26.78
C GLY A 152 10.81 9.55 -26.98
N LEU A 153 9.96 10.58 -26.99
CA LEU A 153 8.73 10.76 -27.78
C LEU A 153 8.13 9.54 -28.53
N SER A 154 6.85 9.23 -28.26
CA SER A 154 5.72 9.65 -29.11
C SER A 154 4.49 8.75 -28.93
N SER A 155 3.39 9.40 -28.59
CA SER A 155 2.01 9.25 -29.07
C SER A 155 1.47 7.91 -29.62
N ARG A 156 0.18 7.73 -29.32
CA ARG A 156 -0.82 6.74 -29.78
C ARG A 156 -0.92 5.60 -28.77
N VAL A 157 -1.94 5.58 -27.92
CA VAL A 157 -3.30 5.15 -28.31
C VAL A 157 -4.37 5.95 -27.56
N ARG A 158 -5.35 6.48 -28.30
CA ARG A 158 -6.66 6.85 -27.74
C ARG A 158 -7.62 5.67 -27.88
N SER A 159 -8.15 5.27 -26.72
CA SER A 159 -9.54 4.88 -26.44
C SER A 159 -10.08 3.59 -27.07
N MET A 160 -10.31 2.60 -26.22
CA MET A 160 -11.66 2.28 -25.72
C MET A 160 -11.54 1.29 -24.56
N ASN A 161 -11.77 1.78 -23.34
CA ASN A 161 -12.34 1.15 -22.13
C ASN A 161 -12.01 2.08 -20.94
N GLY A 162 -12.94 2.30 -20.02
CA GLY A 162 -12.77 3.23 -18.88
C GLY A 162 -11.77 2.70 -17.84
N THR A 163 -10.50 2.69 -18.20
CA THR A 163 -9.39 1.99 -17.52
C THR A 163 -8.17 2.93 -17.44
N ASP A 164 -7.52 2.96 -16.27
CA ASP A 164 -6.38 3.77 -15.82
C ASP A 164 -6.56 5.29 -15.74
N SER A 165 -7.05 5.97 -16.79
CA SER A 165 -7.22 7.45 -16.75
C SER A 165 -8.15 7.90 -15.63
N ASP A 166 -9.25 7.19 -15.39
CA ASP A 166 -10.22 7.53 -14.33
C ASP A 166 -9.65 7.26 -12.93
N LEU A 167 -8.77 6.26 -12.80
CA LEU A 167 -8.11 5.92 -11.55
C LEU A 167 -6.99 6.90 -11.23
N GLU A 168 -6.21 7.32 -12.25
CA GLU A 168 -5.21 8.37 -12.15
C GLU A 168 -5.84 9.74 -11.84
N GLU A 169 -6.93 10.10 -12.51
CA GLU A 169 -7.71 11.30 -12.20
C GLU A 169 -8.26 11.26 -10.78
N PHE A 170 -8.75 10.10 -10.33
CA PHE A 170 -9.21 9.91 -8.97
C PHE A 170 -8.07 10.04 -7.95
N ALA A 171 -6.93 9.38 -8.17
CA ALA A 171 -5.75 9.49 -7.31
C ALA A 171 -5.21 10.93 -7.26
N THR A 172 -5.13 11.60 -8.42
CA THR A 172 -4.76 13.02 -8.53
C THR A 172 -5.67 13.89 -7.69
N ARG A 173 -6.99 13.65 -7.75
CA ARG A 173 -7.97 14.36 -6.94
C ARG A 173 -7.76 14.16 -5.44
N LEU A 174 -7.42 12.95 -4.99
CA LEU A 174 -7.12 12.68 -3.58
C LEU A 174 -5.85 13.42 -3.11
N PHE A 175 -4.81 13.45 -3.94
CA PHE A 175 -3.61 14.22 -3.65
C PHE A 175 -3.90 15.72 -3.60
N ASP A 176 -4.74 16.24 -4.50
CA ASP A 176 -5.15 17.65 -4.47
C ASP A 176 -6.01 17.98 -3.26
N MET A 177 -6.91 17.08 -2.83
CA MET A 177 -7.65 17.22 -1.58
C MET A 177 -6.70 17.32 -0.38
N ALA A 178 -5.64 16.51 -0.35
CA ALA A 178 -4.62 16.60 0.70
C ALA A 178 -3.86 17.93 0.67
N ARG A 179 -3.43 18.39 -0.51
CA ARG A 179 -2.74 19.69 -0.68
C ARG A 179 -3.61 20.89 -0.31
N THR A 180 -4.91 20.81 -0.57
CA THR A 180 -5.86 21.92 -0.38
C THR A 180 -6.65 21.86 0.93
N GLY A 181 -6.45 20.83 1.75
CA GLY A 181 -7.09 20.73 3.06
C GLY A 181 -8.56 20.34 3.01
N GLN A 182 -8.99 19.62 1.98
CA GLN A 182 -10.37 19.11 1.88
C GLN A 182 -10.56 17.89 2.82
N THR A 183 -10.43 18.13 4.13
CA THR A 183 -10.36 17.11 5.18
C THR A 183 -11.56 16.16 5.16
N GLY A 184 -12.78 16.70 5.20
CA GLY A 184 -14.01 15.89 5.26
C GLY A 184 -14.14 14.91 4.07
N PRO A 185 -14.11 15.41 2.82
CA PRO A 185 -14.14 14.54 1.64
C PRO A 185 -13.00 13.52 1.61
N LEU A 186 -11.76 13.94 1.87
CA LEU A 186 -10.60 13.03 1.83
C LEU A 186 -10.70 11.94 2.90
N ALA A 187 -11.08 12.31 4.13
CA ALA A 187 -11.31 11.39 5.22
C ALA A 187 -12.38 10.35 4.87
N ALA A 188 -13.50 10.79 4.27
CA ALA A 188 -14.56 9.88 3.82
C ALA A 188 -14.05 8.87 2.77
N TYR A 189 -13.17 9.27 1.86
CA TYR A 189 -12.54 8.34 0.92
C TYR A 189 -11.61 7.33 1.62
N VAL A 190 -10.85 7.75 2.62
CA VAL A 190 -10.01 6.84 3.41
C VAL A 190 -10.87 5.86 4.22
N ASP A 191 -11.95 6.34 4.83
CA ASP A 191 -12.94 5.51 5.54
C ASP A 191 -13.62 4.51 4.59
N ALA A 192 -13.86 4.91 3.34
CA ALA A 192 -14.39 4.05 2.27
C ALA A 192 -13.36 3.08 1.67
N GLY A 193 -12.11 3.09 2.15
CA GLY A 193 -11.08 2.16 1.71
C GLY A 193 -10.07 2.73 0.72
N VAL A 194 -9.84 4.04 0.66
CA VAL A 194 -8.54 4.54 0.15
C VAL A 194 -7.45 4.14 1.16
N PRO A 195 -6.27 3.67 0.72
CA PRO A 195 -5.18 3.43 1.65
C PRO A 195 -4.73 4.72 2.34
N PRO A 196 -4.62 4.75 3.68
CA PRO A 196 -4.18 5.95 4.39
C PRO A 196 -2.73 6.34 4.05
N ASN A 197 -1.91 5.36 3.62
CA ASN A 197 -0.54 5.54 3.14
C ASN A 197 -0.43 5.58 1.61
N LEU A 198 -1.52 5.89 0.89
CA LEU A 198 -1.46 6.14 -0.56
C LEU A 198 -0.42 7.22 -0.85
N SER A 199 0.48 6.97 -1.80
CA SER A 199 1.52 7.89 -2.23
C SER A 199 1.53 8.11 -3.73
N ASN A 200 1.98 9.29 -4.16
CA ASN A 200 2.19 9.60 -5.57
C ASN A 200 3.46 8.92 -6.13
N GLU A 201 3.79 9.20 -7.39
CA GLU A 201 4.99 8.69 -8.09
C GLU A 201 6.33 9.07 -7.46
N LYS A 202 6.35 9.99 -6.49
CA LYS A 202 7.56 10.42 -5.76
C LYS A 202 7.63 9.84 -4.36
N GLY A 203 6.68 8.97 -4.00
CA GLY A 203 6.54 8.43 -2.66
C GLY A 203 5.88 9.41 -1.66
N ASP A 204 5.40 10.58 -2.09
CA ASP A 204 4.75 11.53 -1.17
C ASP A 204 3.36 10.99 -0.78
N THR A 205 3.15 10.70 0.51
CA THR A 205 1.85 10.25 1.02
C THR A 205 0.83 11.38 1.08
N LEU A 206 -0.47 11.03 1.20
CA LEU A 206 -1.53 12.01 1.50
C LEU A 206 -1.19 12.85 2.74
N LEU A 207 -0.68 12.21 3.80
CA LEU A 207 -0.28 12.89 5.03
C LEU A 207 0.92 13.82 4.79
N MET A 208 1.92 13.40 4.01
CA MET A 208 3.07 14.25 3.68
C MET A 208 2.66 15.48 2.87
N LEU A 209 1.78 15.32 1.87
CA LEU A 209 1.26 16.43 1.09
C LEU A 209 0.46 17.40 1.96
N ALA A 210 -0.42 16.89 2.83
CA ALA A 210 -1.15 17.72 3.78
C ALA A 210 -0.18 18.48 4.71
N ALA A 211 0.86 17.82 5.21
CA ALA A 211 1.85 18.42 6.10
C ALA A 211 2.66 19.52 5.41
N TYR A 212 3.14 19.27 4.19
CA TYR A 212 3.92 20.23 3.41
C TYR A 212 3.10 21.46 2.98
N HIS A 213 1.78 21.34 2.94
CA HIS A 213 0.85 22.41 2.56
C HIS A 213 0.10 23.03 3.76
N GLY A 214 0.56 22.81 4.99
CA GLY A 214 0.01 23.50 6.17
C GLY A 214 -1.34 22.96 6.67
N GLN A 215 -1.80 21.81 6.18
CA GLN A 215 -3.15 21.29 6.43
C GLN A 215 -3.22 20.45 7.72
N ALA A 216 -3.06 21.11 8.87
CA ALA A 216 -2.97 20.46 10.19
C ALA A 216 -4.19 19.58 10.52
N GLU A 217 -5.40 20.02 10.17
CA GLU A 217 -6.63 19.24 10.37
C GLU A 217 -6.62 17.96 9.52
N THR A 218 -6.20 18.06 8.25
CA THR A 218 -6.10 16.91 7.35
C THR A 218 -5.03 15.92 7.83
N VAL A 219 -3.88 16.40 8.31
CA VAL A 219 -2.83 15.54 8.90
C VAL A 219 -3.38 14.75 10.08
N ARG A 220 -4.08 15.41 11.01
CA ARG A 220 -4.70 14.75 12.17
C ARG A 220 -5.70 13.69 11.73
N ALA A 221 -6.62 14.04 10.83
CA ALA A 221 -7.66 13.14 10.35
C ALA A 221 -7.11 11.91 9.62
N LEU A 222 -6.02 12.07 8.85
CA LEU A 222 -5.36 10.96 8.17
C LEU A 222 -4.60 10.06 9.16
N ALA A 223 -3.89 10.64 10.13
CA ALA A 223 -3.19 9.87 11.16
C ALA A 223 -4.14 9.05 12.04
N GLU A 224 -5.29 9.63 12.43
CA GLU A 224 -6.37 8.92 13.13
C GLU A 224 -6.92 7.73 12.34
N ARG A 225 -6.74 7.72 11.01
CA ARG A 225 -7.14 6.65 10.09
C ARG A 225 -5.97 5.73 9.69
N GLY A 226 -4.88 5.77 10.45
CA GLY A 226 -3.73 4.87 10.28
C GLY A 226 -2.74 5.31 9.20
N ALA A 227 -2.72 6.59 8.82
CA ALA A 227 -1.62 7.12 8.02
C ALA A 227 -0.36 7.19 8.89
N ASP A 228 0.74 6.70 8.36
CA ASP A 228 2.02 6.62 9.04
C ASP A 228 2.75 7.98 8.95
N PRO A 229 2.93 8.70 10.07
CA PRO A 229 3.64 9.98 10.07
C PRO A 229 5.16 9.83 9.88
N GLU A 230 5.68 8.60 9.96
CA GLU A 230 7.11 8.28 9.91
C GLU A 230 7.57 7.81 8.50
N ARG A 231 6.63 7.56 7.58
CA ARG A 231 6.92 7.07 6.23
C ARG A 231 7.64 8.11 5.38
N SER A 232 8.82 7.76 4.87
CA SER A 232 9.59 8.60 3.97
C SER A 232 9.15 8.47 2.51
N ASN A 233 9.32 9.54 1.73
CA ASN A 233 9.20 9.50 0.28
C ASN A 233 10.48 8.95 -0.38
N ASP A 234 10.53 8.94 -1.71
CA ASP A 234 11.65 8.36 -2.48
C ASP A 234 12.95 9.16 -2.32
N ARG A 235 12.88 10.36 -1.74
CA ARG A 235 14.04 11.20 -1.39
C ARG A 235 14.47 11.05 0.07
N GLY A 236 13.89 10.10 0.80
CA GLY A 236 14.11 9.91 2.23
C GLY A 236 13.48 11.00 3.11
N GLN A 237 12.69 11.92 2.53
CA GLN A 237 12.08 13.01 3.30
C GLN A 237 10.87 12.51 4.07
N ARG A 238 10.74 12.96 5.32
CA ARG A 238 9.63 12.60 6.21
C ARG A 238 8.67 13.78 6.40
N PRO A 239 7.39 13.55 6.71
CA PRO A 239 6.39 14.61 6.86
C PRO A 239 6.81 15.73 7.82
N LEU A 240 7.39 15.38 8.97
CA LEU A 240 7.79 16.37 9.99
C LEU A 240 8.92 17.29 9.51
N ALA A 241 9.90 16.77 8.78
CA ALA A 241 10.95 17.59 8.18
C ALA A 241 10.38 18.55 7.12
N GLY A 242 9.40 18.10 6.32
CA GLY A 242 8.69 18.93 5.35
C GLY A 242 7.92 20.09 6.01
N ALA A 243 7.20 19.82 7.11
CA ALA A 243 6.47 20.83 7.87
C ALA A 243 7.40 21.88 8.51
N VAL A 244 8.54 21.44 9.05
CA VAL A 244 9.58 22.32 9.59
C VAL A 244 10.15 23.22 8.50
N PHE A 245 10.52 22.65 7.35
CA PHE A 245 11.03 23.42 6.21
C PHE A 245 10.06 24.51 5.74
N LYS A 246 8.74 24.21 5.83
CA LYS A 246 7.67 25.13 5.45
C LYS A 246 7.26 26.13 6.52
N LYS A 247 7.74 25.95 7.75
CA LYS A 247 7.39 26.80 8.91
C LYS A 247 5.89 26.75 9.22
N GLU A 248 5.35 25.54 9.27
CA GLU A 248 3.93 25.29 9.57
C GLU A 248 3.76 24.80 11.02
N PRO A 249 3.67 25.70 12.03
CA PRO A 249 3.73 25.35 13.45
C PRO A 249 2.59 24.43 13.90
N GLU A 250 1.37 24.62 13.39
CA GLU A 250 0.23 23.77 13.72
C GLU A 250 0.44 22.33 13.22
N VAL A 251 0.97 22.17 12.01
CA VAL A 251 1.30 20.85 11.45
C VAL A 251 2.40 20.18 12.25
N VAL A 252 3.46 20.90 12.61
CA VAL A 252 4.55 20.36 13.44
C VAL A 252 4.01 19.82 14.76
N ARG A 253 3.12 20.56 15.43
CA ARG A 253 2.48 20.09 16.68
C ARG A 253 1.66 18.82 16.46
N VAL A 254 0.81 18.79 15.42
CA VAL A 254 -0.01 17.62 15.11
C VAL A 254 0.87 16.39 14.85
N LEU A 255 1.92 16.53 14.04
CA LEU A 255 2.83 15.43 13.72
C LEU A 255 3.53 14.89 14.96
N LEU A 256 4.00 15.77 15.85
CA LEU A 256 4.54 15.35 17.14
C LEU A 256 3.47 14.67 18.02
N ASP A 257 2.21 15.11 17.99
CA ASP A 257 1.11 14.52 18.77
C ASP A 257 0.79 13.09 18.31
N VAL A 258 0.92 12.83 17.01
CA VAL A 258 0.68 11.50 16.42
C VAL A 258 1.94 10.62 16.41
N GLY A 259 3.00 11.04 17.10
CA GLY A 259 4.19 10.22 17.38
C GLY A 259 5.32 10.33 16.35
N ALA A 260 5.36 11.37 15.52
CA ALA A 260 6.49 11.59 14.61
C ALA A 260 7.78 11.90 15.40
N ASP A 261 8.88 11.24 15.05
CA ASP A 261 10.18 11.44 15.69
C ASP A 261 10.95 12.59 15.01
N PRO A 262 11.25 13.70 15.73
CA PRO A 262 11.96 14.83 15.17
C PRO A 262 13.45 14.57 14.86
N TRP A 263 14.04 13.50 15.39
CA TRP A 263 15.46 13.17 15.21
C TRP A 263 15.70 12.06 14.18
N ALA A 264 14.65 11.40 13.69
CA ALA A 264 14.80 10.32 12.73
C ALA A 264 14.69 10.79 11.26
N GLY A 265 15.39 10.08 10.37
CA GLY A 265 15.54 10.41 8.96
C GLY A 265 16.76 11.29 8.65
N GLU A 266 17.07 11.42 7.36
CA GLU A 266 18.19 12.24 6.88
C GLU A 266 17.75 13.07 5.64
N PRO A 267 17.67 14.41 5.73
CA PRO A 267 17.82 15.22 6.95
C PRO A 267 16.64 15.01 7.92
N SER A 268 16.92 14.96 9.23
CA SER A 268 15.87 14.92 10.25
C SER A 268 15.13 16.26 10.34
N ALA A 269 14.00 16.29 11.07
CA ALA A 269 13.28 17.53 11.32
C ALA A 269 14.11 18.50 12.18
N ALA A 270 14.86 17.98 13.16
CA ALA A 270 15.79 18.74 13.96
C ALA A 270 16.93 19.34 13.11
N ASP A 271 17.51 18.57 12.18
CA ASP A 271 18.56 19.08 11.29
C ASP A 271 18.03 20.17 10.36
N THR A 272 16.82 19.96 9.84
CA THR A 272 16.12 20.98 9.04
C THR A 272 15.89 22.25 9.86
N ALA A 273 15.40 22.14 11.10
CA ALA A 273 15.19 23.29 11.98
C ALA A 273 16.50 24.04 12.29
N ARG A 274 17.61 23.33 12.52
CA ARG A 274 18.94 23.96 12.71
C ARG A 274 19.41 24.68 11.45
N MET A 275 19.30 24.03 10.29
CA MET A 275 19.76 24.57 9.02
C MET A 275 19.05 25.88 8.64
N PHE A 276 17.76 26.00 8.96
CA PHE A 276 16.96 27.21 8.67
C PHE A 276 16.75 28.14 9.88
N GLY A 277 17.35 27.84 11.03
CA GLY A 277 17.30 28.68 12.23
C GLY A 277 15.93 28.74 12.93
N HIS A 278 15.16 27.65 12.92
CA HIS A 278 13.83 27.55 13.56
C HIS A 278 13.96 27.09 15.01
N SER A 279 14.45 28.00 15.87
CA SER A 279 14.70 27.73 17.29
C SER A 279 13.46 27.33 18.07
N GLU A 280 12.27 27.79 17.67
CA GLU A 280 11.00 27.41 18.31
C GLU A 280 10.70 25.91 18.16
N PHE A 281 10.95 25.33 16.99
CA PHE A 281 10.71 23.90 16.75
C PHE A 281 11.72 23.04 17.49
N LEU A 282 12.98 23.49 17.57
CA LEU A 282 14.01 22.81 18.37
C LEU A 282 13.60 22.74 19.85
N ALA A 283 13.06 23.83 20.40
CA ALA A 283 12.55 23.82 21.77
C ALA A 283 11.41 22.80 21.95
N TRP A 284 10.46 22.71 21.01
CA TRP A 284 9.38 21.71 21.08
C TRP A 284 9.88 20.28 20.99
N PHE A 285 10.91 20.03 20.18
CA PHE A 285 11.52 18.70 20.06
C PHE A 285 12.19 18.30 21.37
N GLU A 286 12.97 19.19 21.98
CA GLU A 286 13.64 18.94 23.26
C GLU A 286 12.64 18.69 24.41
N GLU A 287 11.50 19.38 24.43
CA GLU A 287 10.44 19.16 25.41
C GLU A 287 9.82 17.75 25.35
N ARG A 288 9.80 17.13 24.16
CA ARG A 288 9.23 15.80 23.91
C ARG A 288 10.26 14.66 23.90
N ALA A 289 11.54 14.97 24.04
CA ALA A 289 12.57 13.94 24.14
C ALA A 289 12.31 13.05 25.37
N PRO A 290 12.45 11.72 25.27
CA PRO A 290 12.41 10.87 26.45
C PRO A 290 13.50 11.34 27.41
N ARG A 291 13.11 11.80 28.60
CA ARG A 291 14.06 12.08 29.67
C ARG A 291 14.67 10.75 30.07
N GLY A 292 15.94 10.55 29.71
CA GLY A 292 16.71 9.33 29.97
C GLY A 292 16.81 8.98 31.45
#